data_AF-A0A928N306-F1
#
_entry.id   AF-A0A928N306-F1
#
_cell.length_a   1.000
_cell.length_b   1.000
_cell.length_c   1.000
_cell.angle_alpha   90.00
_cell.angle_beta   90.00
_cell.angle_gamma   90.00
#
_symmetry.space_group_name_H-M   'P 1'
#
loop_
_entity.id
_entity.type
_entity.pdbx_description
1 polymer ?
#
loop_
_entity_poly.entity_id
_entity_poly.type
_entity_poly.pdbx_seq_one_letter_code
_entity_poly.pdbx_strand_id
1 'polypeptide(L)'
;MSEYNIYSDIAKRSGGDVYLGVVGPVRTGKSTFIKNFMNLLVIPNIENEHKRERAMDELPQSAGGRMIMTTEPKFIPNEAVEVRLEDNTSFKIRLIDCVGYIVESALGYIENDNPRMVMTPWSPNPMPFAEAAEIGTKKVICEHSTVGLVVTTDGSITDIDKEDYVPAEEQVISELQSLGKPFIIILNTLNPHSENTREHKEYLEEKYKTCVLPINCMELSYEDINLIMKSLLLAFPVTEIGISLPKWADALEYNHPLKSALRNFVTETVGDSLKLSDASSLAESFFKNEHITDVLISDINMVNGTLSLNLILPDSLYYKIIEEMTGFEINGEESLMNLLKELSEIKCRYDKVASALEEVNRKGYGIVSPSIDELALEEPEIVKQGSRFGVRLKASAPSIHIMCNKPKSLEAA
;
A
#
# COMPACT_ATOMS: atom_id res chain seq x y z
N MET A 1 -15.21 -3.07 -8.24
CA MET A 1 -14.74 -4.24 -7.49
C MET A 1 -15.96 -5.08 -7.17
N SER A 2 -15.99 -6.35 -7.58
CA SER A 2 -17.04 -7.27 -7.15
C SER A 2 -16.84 -7.62 -5.67
N GLU A 3 -17.93 -7.81 -4.92
CA GLU A 3 -17.91 -8.21 -3.50
C GLU A 3 -17.05 -9.46 -3.25
N TYR A 4 -16.96 -10.33 -4.26
CA TYR A 4 -16.26 -11.61 -4.23
C TYR A 4 -14.72 -11.52 -4.16
N ASN A 5 -14.10 -10.40 -4.61
CA ASN A 5 -12.64 -10.26 -4.56
C ASN A 5 -12.12 -9.99 -3.13
N ILE A 6 -12.94 -9.35 -2.29
CA ILE A 6 -12.58 -8.92 -0.93
C ILE A 6 -12.18 -10.12 -0.05
N TYR A 7 -12.94 -11.20 -0.10
CA TYR A 7 -12.69 -12.38 0.73
C TYR A 7 -11.43 -13.16 0.30
N SER A 8 -11.18 -13.26 -1.01
CA SER A 8 -9.92 -13.78 -1.55
C SER A 8 -8.73 -12.99 -1.00
N ASP A 9 -8.85 -11.67 -0.99
CA ASP A 9 -7.75 -10.80 -0.63
C ASP A 9 -7.44 -10.88 0.86
N ILE A 10 -8.46 -10.96 1.72
CA ILE A 10 -8.30 -11.19 3.18
C ILE A 10 -7.62 -12.52 3.43
N ALA A 11 -8.06 -13.58 2.74
CA ALA A 11 -7.51 -14.91 2.89
C ALA A 11 -6.03 -14.93 2.54
N LYS A 12 -5.67 -14.41 1.36
CA LYS A 12 -4.27 -14.36 0.92
C LYS A 12 -3.41 -13.53 1.87
N ARG A 13 -3.92 -12.38 2.33
CA ARG A 13 -3.21 -11.52 3.28
C ARG A 13 -3.00 -12.17 4.65
N SER A 14 -3.96 -12.95 5.11
CA SER A 14 -3.92 -13.65 6.40
C SER A 14 -3.24 -15.02 6.31
N GLY A 15 -2.66 -15.39 5.16
CA GLY A 15 -2.02 -16.69 4.96
C GLY A 15 -3.00 -17.88 4.88
N GLY A 16 -4.27 -17.63 4.59
CA GLY A 16 -5.35 -18.60 4.43
C GLY A 16 -6.29 -18.73 5.63
N ASP A 17 -5.85 -18.31 6.82
CA ASP A 17 -6.62 -18.38 8.07
C ASP A 17 -6.91 -16.97 8.60
N VAL A 18 -8.18 -16.61 8.68
CA VAL A 18 -8.65 -15.30 9.14
C VAL A 18 -9.16 -15.42 10.58
N TYR A 19 -8.36 -14.93 11.52
CA TYR A 19 -8.73 -14.84 12.93
C TYR A 19 -9.20 -13.43 13.27
N LEU A 20 -10.51 -13.28 13.49
CA LEU A 20 -11.13 -12.01 13.86
C LEU A 20 -11.37 -11.97 15.38
N GLY A 21 -10.58 -11.16 16.08
CA GLY A 21 -10.76 -10.95 17.52
C GLY A 21 -11.85 -9.91 17.77
N VAL A 22 -13.02 -10.35 18.25
CA VAL A 22 -14.14 -9.44 18.58
C VAL A 22 -14.01 -9.02 20.04
N VAL A 23 -13.69 -7.74 20.24
CA VAL A 23 -13.32 -7.16 21.53
C VAL A 23 -14.14 -5.90 21.79
N GLY A 24 -14.11 -5.39 23.01
CA GLY A 24 -14.87 -4.20 23.40
C GLY A 24 -15.58 -4.37 24.73
N PRO A 25 -16.20 -3.31 25.25
CA PRO A 25 -16.85 -3.33 26.56
C PRO A 25 -17.94 -4.41 26.65
N VAL A 26 -18.20 -4.93 27.86
CA VAL A 26 -19.33 -5.82 28.11
C VAL A 26 -20.64 -5.15 27.68
N ARG A 27 -21.65 -5.93 27.29
CA ARG A 27 -22.99 -5.40 26.91
C ARG A 27 -23.07 -4.52 25.65
N THR A 28 -22.00 -4.37 24.87
CA THR A 28 -22.03 -3.62 23.59
C THR A 28 -22.62 -4.39 22.39
N GLY A 29 -23.04 -5.65 22.60
CA GLY A 29 -23.63 -6.48 21.54
C GLY A 29 -22.65 -7.40 20.80
N LYS A 30 -21.43 -7.60 21.31
CA LYS A 30 -20.42 -8.54 20.75
C LYS A 30 -20.98 -9.92 20.36
N SER A 31 -21.62 -10.61 21.30
CA SER A 31 -22.16 -11.96 21.04
C SER A 31 -23.32 -11.95 20.03
N THR A 32 -24.11 -10.87 19.98
CA THR A 32 -25.16 -10.69 18.96
C THR A 32 -24.53 -10.53 17.58
N PHE A 33 -23.50 -9.68 17.47
CA PHE A 33 -22.74 -9.51 16.24
C PHE A 33 -22.16 -10.83 15.74
N ILE A 34 -21.45 -11.58 16.60
CA ILE A 34 -20.83 -12.87 16.25
C ILE A 34 -21.89 -13.86 15.75
N LYS A 35 -23.02 -13.97 16.46
CA LYS A 35 -24.11 -14.86 16.06
C LYS A 35 -24.65 -14.53 14.68
N ASN A 36 -24.94 -13.26 14.41
CA ASN A 36 -25.49 -12.83 13.13
C ASN A 36 -24.47 -12.94 11.99
N PHE A 37 -23.22 -12.57 12.23
CA PHE A 37 -22.12 -12.76 11.29
C PHE A 37 -21.97 -14.25 10.89
N MET A 38 -21.99 -15.14 11.88
CA MET A 38 -21.93 -16.59 11.63
C MET A 38 -23.12 -17.10 10.83
N ASN A 39 -24.34 -16.66 11.16
CA ASN A 39 -25.56 -17.09 10.47
C ASN A 39 -25.64 -16.61 9.02
N LEU A 40 -25.09 -15.44 8.72
CA LEU A 40 -25.19 -14.83 7.39
C LEU A 40 -24.06 -15.25 6.46
N LEU A 41 -22.81 -15.26 6.94
CA LEU A 41 -21.64 -15.51 6.09
C LEU A 41 -21.09 -16.92 6.25
N VAL A 42 -21.02 -17.46 7.47
CA VAL A 42 -20.25 -18.69 7.72
C VAL A 42 -21.12 -19.93 7.50
N ILE A 43 -22.20 -20.06 8.27
CA ILE A 43 -23.08 -21.24 8.32
C ILE A 43 -23.66 -21.63 6.95
N PRO A 44 -24.16 -20.70 6.11
CA PRO A 44 -24.72 -21.04 4.80
C PRO A 44 -23.67 -21.61 3.84
N ASN A 45 -22.41 -21.24 4.02
CA ASN A 45 -21.30 -21.57 3.11
C ASN A 45 -20.47 -22.78 3.59
N ILE A 46 -20.95 -23.52 4.62
CA ILE A 46 -20.34 -24.78 5.07
C ILE A 46 -20.91 -25.93 4.25
N GLU A 47 -20.08 -26.58 3.42
CA GLU A 47 -20.51 -27.75 2.62
C GLU A 47 -20.86 -28.97 3.48
N ASN A 48 -20.12 -29.20 4.57
CA ASN A 48 -20.28 -30.38 5.42
C ASN A 48 -21.36 -30.16 6.49
N GLU A 49 -22.44 -30.93 6.39
CA GLU A 49 -23.60 -30.84 7.28
C GLU A 49 -23.27 -31.05 8.77
N HIS A 50 -22.40 -32.01 9.10
CA HIS A 50 -21.96 -32.23 10.49
C HIS A 50 -21.11 -31.08 11.03
N LYS A 51 -20.30 -30.43 10.19
CA LYS A 51 -19.56 -29.22 10.59
C LYS A 51 -20.52 -28.04 10.77
N ARG A 52 -21.55 -27.95 9.93
CA ARG A 52 -22.57 -26.90 9.99
C ARG A 52 -23.39 -26.99 11.26
N GLU A 53 -23.85 -28.18 11.63
CA GLU A 53 -24.60 -28.43 12.87
C GLU A 53 -23.74 -28.11 14.10
N ARG A 54 -22.49 -28.59 14.15
CA ARG A 54 -21.54 -28.23 15.23
C ARG A 54 -21.30 -26.72 15.34
N ALA A 55 -21.11 -26.02 14.22
CA ALA A 55 -20.90 -24.57 14.23
C ALA A 55 -22.12 -23.81 14.74
N MET A 56 -23.34 -24.32 14.49
CA MET A 56 -24.59 -23.76 15.00
C MET A 56 -24.74 -23.97 16.51
N ASP A 57 -24.37 -25.15 17.02
CA ASP A 57 -24.38 -25.46 18.46
C ASP A 57 -23.33 -24.68 19.25
N GLU A 58 -22.24 -24.27 18.61
CA GLU A 58 -21.14 -23.53 19.23
C GLU A 58 -21.39 -22.01 19.33
N LEU A 59 -22.46 -21.49 18.71
CA LEU A 59 -22.81 -20.07 18.73
C LEU A 59 -23.02 -19.54 20.15
N PRO A 60 -22.66 -18.26 20.40
CA PRO A 60 -22.83 -17.71 21.72
C PRO A 60 -24.32 -17.48 22.02
N GLN A 61 -24.73 -17.78 23.25
CA GLN A 61 -26.08 -17.45 23.71
C GLN A 61 -26.20 -15.93 23.92
N SER A 62 -26.98 -15.28 23.07
CA SER A 62 -27.30 -13.86 23.18
C SER A 62 -28.53 -13.69 24.08
N ALA A 63 -28.36 -13.05 25.25
CA ALA A 63 -29.45 -12.73 26.17
C ALA A 63 -29.51 -11.22 26.46
N GLY A 64 -30.72 -10.65 26.43
CA GLY A 64 -30.99 -9.27 26.86
C GLY A 64 -30.90 -9.09 28.39
N GLY A 65 -30.56 -7.89 28.86
CA GLY A 65 -30.50 -7.53 30.30
C GLY A 65 -29.09 -7.28 30.87
N ARG A 66 -28.95 -6.66 32.04
CA ARG A 66 -27.66 -6.14 32.56
C ARG A 66 -26.61 -7.19 32.98
N MET A 67 -26.94 -8.49 32.99
CA MET A 67 -26.06 -9.55 33.52
C MET A 67 -25.01 -10.00 32.49
N ILE A 68 -23.74 -10.10 32.92
CA ILE A 68 -22.62 -10.62 32.13
C ILE A 68 -22.68 -12.17 32.08
N MET A 69 -22.76 -12.72 30.87
CA MET A 69 -22.88 -14.17 30.63
C MET A 69 -21.55 -14.81 30.22
N THR A 70 -20.79 -14.14 29.35
CA THR A 70 -19.50 -14.64 28.87
C THR A 70 -18.49 -14.57 30.01
N THR A 71 -17.87 -15.69 30.35
CA THR A 71 -16.91 -15.78 31.46
C THR A 71 -15.50 -16.15 31.01
N GLU A 72 -15.37 -16.70 29.80
CA GLU A 72 -14.10 -17.10 29.21
C GLU A 72 -14.11 -16.77 27.71
N PRO A 73 -12.94 -16.45 27.12
CA PRO A 73 -12.86 -16.23 25.69
C PRO A 73 -13.12 -17.55 24.95
N LYS A 74 -13.97 -17.48 23.93
CA LYS A 74 -14.37 -18.66 23.16
C LYS A 74 -14.03 -18.47 21.69
N PHE A 75 -13.41 -19.49 21.11
CA PHE A 75 -13.23 -19.58 19.67
C PHE A 75 -14.51 -20.10 19.03
N ILE A 76 -15.03 -19.38 18.04
CA ILE A 76 -16.30 -19.66 17.41
C ILE A 76 -16.10 -19.60 15.89
N PRO A 77 -16.15 -20.74 15.18
CA PRO A 77 -16.22 -22.11 15.69
C PRO A 77 -14.91 -22.60 16.34
N ASN A 78 -14.99 -23.70 17.09
CA ASN A 78 -13.83 -24.30 17.78
C ASN A 78 -12.73 -24.74 16.81
N GLU A 79 -13.09 -25.21 15.62
CA GLU A 79 -12.15 -25.47 14.52
C GLU A 79 -12.37 -24.42 13.44
N ALA A 80 -11.30 -23.91 12.82
CA ALA A 80 -11.46 -22.99 11.70
C ALA A 80 -12.24 -23.66 10.57
N VAL A 81 -13.32 -23.02 10.13
CA VAL A 81 -14.20 -23.58 9.09
C VAL A 81 -13.86 -22.96 7.75
N GLU A 82 -13.68 -23.83 6.76
CA GLU A 82 -13.51 -23.43 5.37
C GLU A 82 -14.86 -22.96 4.83
N VAL A 83 -14.88 -21.70 4.40
CA VAL A 83 -15.98 -21.05 3.71
C VAL A 83 -15.61 -21.02 2.22
N ARG A 84 -16.44 -21.62 1.38
CA ARG A 84 -16.30 -21.54 -0.08
C ARG A 84 -17.28 -20.53 -0.65
N LEU A 85 -16.75 -19.64 -1.46
CA LEU A 85 -17.52 -18.66 -2.21
C LEU A 85 -17.65 -19.09 -3.68
N GLU A 86 -18.61 -18.52 -4.40
CA GLU A 86 -19.06 -18.96 -5.73
C GLU A 86 -17.93 -19.06 -6.79
N ASP A 87 -16.87 -18.25 -6.69
CA ASP A 87 -15.73 -18.24 -7.62
C ASP A 87 -14.57 -19.20 -7.24
N ASN A 88 -14.88 -20.30 -6.55
CA ASN A 88 -13.89 -21.33 -6.15
C ASN A 88 -12.80 -20.79 -5.18
N THR A 89 -13.09 -19.67 -4.51
CA THR A 89 -12.24 -19.11 -3.45
C THR A 89 -12.65 -19.72 -2.12
N SER A 90 -11.69 -20.33 -1.42
CA SER A 90 -11.87 -20.90 -0.09
C SER A 90 -11.03 -20.14 0.92
N PHE A 91 -11.59 -19.78 2.06
CA PHE A 91 -10.83 -19.25 3.19
C PHE A 91 -11.32 -19.85 4.50
N LYS A 92 -10.44 -19.90 5.50
CA LYS A 92 -10.81 -20.36 6.83
C LYS A 92 -11.07 -19.15 7.71
N ILE A 93 -12.18 -19.18 8.42
CA ILE A 93 -12.54 -18.09 9.35
C ILE A 93 -12.75 -18.64 10.75
N ARG A 94 -12.31 -17.84 11.72
CA ARG A 94 -12.53 -18.10 13.14
C ARG A 94 -12.71 -16.78 13.87
N LEU A 95 -13.84 -16.63 14.57
CA LEU A 95 -14.11 -15.50 15.45
C LEU A 95 -13.64 -15.85 16.85
N ILE A 96 -13.19 -14.84 17.60
CA ILE A 96 -12.85 -15.00 19.00
C ILE A 96 -13.74 -14.06 19.80
N ASP A 97 -14.70 -14.63 20.54
CA ASP A 97 -15.55 -13.88 21.46
C ASP A 97 -14.77 -13.62 22.75
N CYS A 98 -14.36 -12.37 22.97
CA CYS A 98 -13.68 -11.99 24.20
C CYS A 98 -14.70 -11.60 25.29
N VAL A 99 -14.38 -11.93 26.54
CA VAL A 99 -15.22 -11.66 27.73
C VAL A 99 -15.69 -10.20 27.78
N GLY A 100 -14.84 -9.29 27.30
CA GLY A 100 -15.10 -7.86 27.19
C GLY A 100 -14.66 -7.10 28.43
N TYR A 101 -14.37 -5.81 28.24
CA TYR A 101 -13.89 -4.94 29.32
C TYR A 101 -15.07 -4.52 30.18
N ILE A 102 -14.89 -4.55 31.50
CA ILE A 102 -15.98 -4.32 32.45
C ILE A 102 -16.39 -2.86 32.43
N VAL A 103 -17.69 -2.64 32.56
CA VAL A 103 -18.34 -1.34 32.69
C VAL A 103 -18.95 -1.28 34.09
N GLU A 104 -18.76 -0.18 34.82
CA GLU A 104 -19.14 -0.05 36.24
C GLU A 104 -20.63 -0.32 36.51
N SER A 105 -21.51 0.01 35.55
CA SER A 105 -22.95 -0.18 35.66
C SER A 105 -23.45 -1.56 35.20
N ALA A 106 -22.56 -2.43 34.72
CA ALA A 106 -22.92 -3.81 34.36
C ALA A 106 -23.12 -4.69 35.60
N LEU A 107 -24.08 -5.62 35.57
CA LEU A 107 -24.34 -6.52 36.69
C LEU A 107 -23.65 -7.88 36.47
N GLY A 108 -23.21 -8.54 37.55
CA GLY A 108 -22.74 -9.94 37.52
C GLY A 108 -21.22 -10.16 37.63
N TYR A 109 -20.44 -9.10 37.87
CA TYR A 109 -19.02 -9.20 38.29
C TYR A 109 -18.82 -9.02 39.82
N ILE A 110 -19.85 -8.60 40.54
CA ILE A 110 -19.93 -8.58 42.02
C ILE A 110 -21.03 -9.54 42.44
N GLU A 111 -20.73 -10.42 43.40
CA GLU A 111 -21.66 -11.38 43.99
C GLU A 111 -21.55 -11.28 45.53
N ASN A 112 -22.66 -10.98 46.23
CA ASN A 112 -22.70 -10.80 47.69
C ASN A 112 -21.65 -9.79 48.22
N ASP A 113 -21.60 -8.59 47.64
CA ASP A 113 -20.65 -7.50 47.98
C ASP A 113 -19.16 -7.85 47.83
N ASN A 114 -18.83 -8.99 47.23
CA ASN A 114 -17.47 -9.41 46.92
C ASN A 114 -17.29 -9.58 45.40
N PRO A 115 -16.07 -9.38 44.87
CA PRO A 115 -15.79 -9.69 43.47
C PRO A 115 -16.14 -11.16 43.18
N ARG A 116 -16.90 -11.39 42.11
CA ARG A 116 -17.21 -12.74 41.66
C ARG A 116 -15.90 -13.43 41.29
N MET A 117 -15.60 -14.55 41.94
CA MET A 117 -14.38 -15.32 41.69
C MET A 117 -14.64 -16.36 40.61
N VAL A 118 -13.73 -16.48 39.65
CA VAL A 118 -13.81 -17.47 38.57
C VAL A 118 -12.51 -18.26 38.49
N MET A 119 -12.64 -19.54 38.12
CA MET A 119 -11.50 -20.32 37.64
C MET A 119 -11.25 -19.94 36.19
N THR A 120 -9.99 -19.85 35.79
CA THR A 120 -9.60 -19.54 34.41
C THR A 120 -8.44 -20.42 33.97
N PRO A 121 -8.21 -20.62 32.67
CA PRO A 121 -7.01 -21.30 32.19
C PRO A 121 -5.72 -20.46 32.41
N TRP A 122 -5.84 -19.20 32.82
CA TRP A 122 -4.73 -18.26 32.94
C TRP A 122 -4.03 -18.31 34.31
N SER A 123 -4.71 -18.87 35.32
CA SER A 123 -4.22 -18.98 36.69
C SER A 123 -4.68 -20.29 37.33
N PRO A 124 -3.82 -21.01 38.07
CA PRO A 124 -4.21 -22.20 38.81
C PRO A 124 -5.09 -21.89 40.04
N ASN A 125 -5.13 -20.61 40.47
CA ASN A 125 -5.95 -20.17 41.60
C ASN A 125 -7.16 -19.35 41.10
N PRO A 126 -8.33 -19.44 41.78
CA PRO A 126 -9.47 -18.56 41.50
C PRO A 126 -9.04 -17.09 41.56
N MET A 127 -9.50 -16.30 40.61
CA MET A 127 -9.21 -14.87 40.54
C MET A 127 -10.48 -14.06 40.31
N PRO A 128 -10.48 -12.74 40.61
CA PRO A 128 -11.61 -11.88 40.35
C PRO A 128 -12.00 -11.90 38.87
N PHE A 129 -13.31 -11.93 38.59
CA PHE A 129 -13.86 -11.94 37.24
C PHE A 129 -13.32 -10.82 36.35
N ALA A 130 -13.14 -9.62 36.91
CA ALA A 130 -12.56 -8.46 36.22
C ALA A 130 -11.16 -8.73 35.71
N GLU A 131 -10.29 -9.21 36.59
CA GLU A 131 -8.89 -9.49 36.29
C GLU A 131 -8.77 -10.68 35.31
N ALA A 132 -9.61 -11.70 35.48
CA ALA A 132 -9.74 -12.81 34.54
C ALA A 132 -10.10 -12.37 33.12
N ALA A 133 -11.11 -11.49 33.00
CA ALA A 133 -11.58 -10.96 31.73
C ALA A 133 -10.49 -10.12 31.03
N GLU A 134 -9.78 -9.29 31.79
CA GLU A 134 -8.69 -8.44 31.30
C GLU A 134 -7.51 -9.28 30.81
N ILE A 135 -7.00 -10.20 31.64
CA ILE A 135 -5.88 -11.09 31.26
C ILE A 135 -6.25 -11.96 30.06
N GLY A 136 -7.46 -12.52 30.04
CA GLY A 136 -7.93 -13.36 28.95
C GLY A 136 -8.05 -12.59 27.64
N THR A 137 -8.64 -11.40 27.68
CA THR A 137 -8.80 -10.55 26.49
C THR A 137 -7.45 -10.10 25.96
N LYS A 138 -6.52 -9.69 26.85
CA LYS A 138 -5.16 -9.30 26.45
C LYS A 138 -4.37 -10.45 25.82
N LYS A 139 -4.43 -11.66 26.39
CA LYS A 139 -3.73 -12.83 25.81
C LYS A 139 -4.30 -13.21 24.45
N VAL A 140 -5.62 -13.24 24.31
CA VAL A 140 -6.29 -13.51 23.03
C VAL A 140 -5.92 -12.46 21.98
N ILE A 141 -5.97 -11.19 22.36
CA ILE A 141 -5.59 -10.09 21.49
C ILE A 141 -4.12 -10.19 21.12
N CYS A 142 -3.20 -10.53 22.02
CA CYS A 142 -1.78 -10.65 21.69
C CYS A 142 -1.47 -11.87 20.82
N GLU A 143 -1.95 -13.05 21.21
CA GLU A 143 -1.41 -14.34 20.76
C GLU A 143 -2.20 -14.97 19.60
N HIS A 144 -3.48 -14.57 19.40
CA HIS A 144 -4.38 -15.37 18.56
C HIS A 144 -5.21 -14.60 17.53
N SER A 145 -5.34 -13.27 17.62
CA SER A 145 -6.04 -12.48 16.59
C SER A 145 -5.08 -11.95 15.52
N THR A 146 -5.46 -12.11 14.26
CA THR A 146 -4.78 -11.49 13.11
C THR A 146 -5.24 -10.04 12.94
N VAL A 147 -6.53 -9.76 13.20
CA VAL A 147 -7.15 -8.43 13.12
C VAL A 147 -8.15 -8.24 14.26
N GLY A 148 -8.23 -7.02 14.81
CA GLY A 148 -9.17 -6.66 15.87
C GLY A 148 -10.47 -6.06 15.33
N LEU A 149 -11.58 -6.41 15.97
CA LEU A 149 -12.88 -5.79 15.75
C LEU A 149 -13.40 -5.26 17.08
N VAL A 150 -13.36 -3.95 17.26
CA VAL A 150 -13.82 -3.31 18.50
C VAL A 150 -15.30 -3.01 18.38
N VAL A 151 -16.14 -3.61 19.21
CA VAL A 151 -17.58 -3.34 19.26
C VAL A 151 -17.88 -2.42 20.45
N THR A 152 -18.28 -1.19 20.13
CA THR A 152 -18.74 -0.18 21.09
C THR A 152 -20.21 0.17 20.84
N THR A 153 -20.80 1.09 21.59
CA THR A 153 -22.19 1.53 21.43
C THR A 153 -22.38 3.00 21.70
N ASP A 154 -23.42 3.58 21.12
CA ASP A 154 -23.91 4.94 21.45
C ASP A 154 -24.87 4.96 22.64
N GLY A 155 -25.06 3.82 23.32
CA GLY A 155 -25.97 3.67 24.45
C GLY A 155 -27.41 3.31 24.05
N SER A 156 -27.76 3.33 22.76
CA SER A 156 -29.14 3.08 22.32
C SER A 156 -29.62 1.64 22.49
N ILE A 157 -28.69 0.68 22.65
CA ILE A 157 -28.99 -0.76 22.65
C ILE A 157 -29.21 -1.36 24.06
N THR A 158 -28.90 -0.60 25.12
CA THR A 158 -28.97 -1.04 26.52
C THR A 158 -29.42 0.07 27.45
N ASP A 159 -29.88 -0.28 28.65
CA ASP A 159 -30.16 0.69 29.74
C ASP A 159 -28.90 1.18 30.47
N ILE A 160 -27.74 1.20 29.80
CA ILE A 160 -26.45 1.67 30.32
C ILE A 160 -26.10 2.94 29.57
N ASP A 161 -25.75 3.99 30.30
CA ASP A 161 -25.41 5.28 29.73
C ASP A 161 -24.11 5.18 28.91
N LYS A 162 -24.03 5.99 27.85
CA LYS A 162 -22.89 5.99 26.93
C LYS A 162 -21.58 6.27 27.68
N GLU A 163 -21.62 7.19 28.63
CA GLU A 163 -20.48 7.67 29.41
C GLU A 163 -19.79 6.53 30.18
N ASP A 164 -20.55 5.51 30.60
CA ASP A 164 -20.01 4.36 31.31
C ASP A 164 -19.16 3.45 30.40
N TYR A 165 -19.41 3.45 29.09
CA TYR A 165 -18.66 2.66 28.12
C TYR A 165 -17.30 3.29 27.74
N VAL A 166 -17.16 4.61 27.88
CA VAL A 166 -15.99 5.37 27.39
C VAL A 166 -14.67 4.88 27.99
N PRO A 167 -14.52 4.66 29.31
CA PRO A 167 -13.24 4.20 29.87
C PRO A 167 -12.81 2.83 29.33
N ALA A 168 -13.76 1.90 29.21
CA ALA A 168 -13.51 0.55 28.70
C ALA A 168 -13.21 0.57 27.19
N GLU A 169 -13.84 1.47 26.43
CA GLU A 169 -13.55 1.70 25.01
C GLU A 169 -12.12 2.25 24.82
N GLU A 170 -11.75 3.30 25.55
CA GLU A 170 -10.42 3.91 25.49
C GLU A 170 -9.32 2.90 25.82
N GLN A 171 -9.54 2.08 26.84
CA GLN A 171 -8.59 1.04 27.25
C GLN A 171 -8.35 0.01 26.13
N VAL A 172 -9.42 -0.57 25.56
CA VAL A 172 -9.34 -1.54 24.44
C VAL A 172 -8.53 -0.98 23.29
N ILE A 173 -8.86 0.25 22.90
CA ILE A 173 -8.28 0.89 21.72
C ILE A 173 -6.80 1.19 21.95
N SER A 174 -6.46 1.73 23.12
CA SER A 174 -5.07 1.99 23.51
C SER A 174 -4.23 0.71 23.51
N GLU A 175 -4.78 -0.39 24.04
CA GLU A 175 -4.09 -1.69 24.02
C GLU A 175 -3.85 -2.19 22.59
N LEU A 176 -4.87 -2.17 21.72
CA LEU A 176 -4.71 -2.57 20.31
C LEU A 176 -3.69 -1.70 19.56
N GLN A 177 -3.70 -0.40 19.78
CA GLN A 177 -2.74 0.55 19.21
C GLN A 177 -1.32 0.25 19.70
N SER A 178 -1.13 0.00 21.00
CA SER A 178 0.18 -0.31 21.59
C SER A 178 0.78 -1.62 21.06
N LEU A 179 -0.08 -2.57 20.65
CA LEU A 179 0.32 -3.84 20.05
C LEU A 179 0.55 -3.74 18.54
N GLY A 180 0.26 -2.59 17.92
CA GLY A 180 0.37 -2.40 16.47
C GLY A 180 -0.59 -3.30 15.68
N LYS A 181 -1.65 -3.82 16.30
CA LYS A 181 -2.59 -4.71 15.62
C LYS A 181 -3.58 -3.88 14.81
N PRO A 182 -3.82 -4.21 13.53
CA PRO A 182 -4.84 -3.52 12.75
C PRO A 182 -6.22 -3.82 13.35
N PHE A 183 -7.07 -2.79 13.44
CA PHE A 183 -8.44 -2.93 13.91
C PHE A 183 -9.37 -1.90 13.27
N ILE A 184 -10.67 -2.17 13.34
CA ILE A 184 -11.73 -1.19 13.07
C ILE A 184 -12.72 -1.17 14.25
N ILE A 185 -13.55 -0.13 14.30
CA ILE A 185 -14.56 0.05 15.34
C ILE A 185 -15.94 -0.15 14.72
N ILE A 186 -16.76 -1.02 15.31
CA ILE A 186 -18.21 -1.10 15.08
C ILE A 186 -18.90 -0.29 16.17
N LEU A 187 -19.57 0.78 15.76
CA LEU A 187 -20.45 1.56 16.62
C LEU A 187 -21.85 0.93 16.56
N ASN A 188 -22.17 0.08 17.53
CA ASN A 188 -23.45 -0.61 17.59
C ASN A 188 -24.57 0.33 18.05
N THR A 189 -25.58 0.50 17.21
CA THR A 189 -26.67 1.47 17.40
C THR A 189 -27.97 1.00 16.76
N LEU A 190 -29.10 1.37 17.35
CA LEU A 190 -30.43 1.16 16.76
C LEU A 190 -30.71 2.09 15.57
N ASN A 191 -29.97 3.20 15.42
CA ASN A 191 -30.23 4.19 14.37
C ASN A 191 -28.96 4.53 13.55
N PRO A 192 -28.39 3.59 12.76
CA PRO A 192 -27.13 3.79 12.04
C PRO A 192 -27.06 5.01 11.12
N HIS A 193 -28.21 5.45 10.60
CA HIS A 193 -28.34 6.55 9.65
C HIS A 193 -28.73 7.89 10.30
N SER A 194 -28.80 7.96 11.63
CA SER A 194 -29.15 9.21 12.32
C SER A 194 -28.01 10.22 12.26
N GLU A 195 -28.34 11.51 12.31
CA GLU A 195 -27.34 12.59 12.31
C GLU A 195 -26.44 12.52 13.55
N ASN A 196 -27.01 12.29 14.72
CA ASN A 196 -26.26 12.11 15.98
C ASN A 196 -25.26 10.92 15.89
N THR A 197 -25.67 9.80 15.29
CA THR A 197 -24.78 8.66 15.08
C THR A 197 -23.65 9.00 14.12
N ARG A 198 -23.92 9.80 13.07
CA ARG A 198 -22.88 10.25 12.13
C ARG A 198 -21.87 11.17 12.81
N GLU A 199 -22.32 12.13 13.58
CA GLU A 199 -21.44 13.03 14.36
C GLU A 199 -20.59 12.23 15.36
N HIS A 200 -21.20 11.25 16.04
CA HIS A 200 -20.48 10.39 16.96
C HIS A 200 -19.45 9.52 16.26
N LYS A 201 -19.78 8.96 15.09
CA LYS A 201 -18.83 8.24 14.24
C LYS A 201 -17.63 9.13 13.90
N GLU A 202 -17.86 10.34 13.37
CA GLU A 202 -16.80 11.27 12.97
C GLU A 202 -15.89 11.64 14.16
N TYR A 203 -16.48 11.87 15.34
CA TYR A 203 -15.74 12.10 16.58
C TYR A 203 -14.81 10.93 16.94
N LEU A 204 -15.30 9.69 16.87
CA LEU A 204 -14.50 8.49 17.18
C LEU A 204 -13.40 8.26 16.13
N GLU A 205 -13.68 8.51 14.84
CA GLU A 205 -12.69 8.42 13.75
C GLU A 205 -11.57 9.45 13.96
N GLU A 206 -11.91 10.68 14.34
CA GLU A 206 -10.94 11.72 14.62
C GLU A 206 -10.09 11.40 15.87
N LYS A 207 -10.75 10.93 16.94
CA LYS A 207 -10.10 10.62 18.22
C LYS A 207 -9.14 9.45 18.12
N TYR A 208 -9.55 8.36 17.46
CA TYR A 208 -8.78 7.11 17.44
C TYR A 208 -8.04 6.83 16.14
N LYS A 209 -8.15 7.72 15.13
CA LYS A 209 -7.50 7.60 13.82
C LYS A 209 -7.71 6.22 13.18
N THR A 210 -8.94 5.75 13.26
CA THR A 210 -9.36 4.42 12.84
C THR A 210 -10.78 4.47 12.30
N CYS A 211 -11.08 3.66 11.29
CA CYS A 211 -12.41 3.60 10.67
C CYS A 211 -13.48 3.15 11.67
N VAL A 212 -14.60 3.86 11.69
CA VAL A 212 -15.77 3.55 12.53
C VAL A 212 -16.97 3.25 11.63
N LEU A 213 -17.62 2.11 11.86
CA LEU A 213 -18.79 1.67 11.12
C LEU A 213 -20.02 1.69 12.05
N PRO A 214 -20.98 2.61 11.84
CA PRO A 214 -22.24 2.59 12.56
C PRO A 214 -23.13 1.48 11.99
N ILE A 215 -23.47 0.48 12.81
CA ILE A 215 -24.19 -0.72 12.38
C ILE A 215 -25.18 -1.14 13.46
N ASN A 216 -26.36 -1.62 13.07
CA ASN A 216 -27.25 -2.30 13.98
C ASN A 216 -26.87 -3.79 14.02
N CYS A 217 -26.20 -4.24 15.08
CA CYS A 217 -25.75 -5.63 15.18
C CYS A 217 -26.91 -6.64 15.26
N MET A 218 -28.12 -6.23 15.63
CA MET A 218 -29.31 -7.10 15.63
C MET A 218 -29.86 -7.32 14.22
N GLU A 219 -29.82 -6.29 13.38
CA GLU A 219 -30.34 -6.26 12.01
C GLU A 219 -29.21 -6.27 10.98
N LEU A 220 -28.18 -7.09 11.23
CA LEU A 220 -27.01 -7.17 10.37
C LEU A 220 -27.40 -7.70 8.98
N SER A 221 -26.96 -7.02 7.93
CA SER A 221 -27.15 -7.44 6.53
C SER A 221 -25.87 -8.02 5.92
N TYR A 222 -25.99 -8.65 4.73
CA TYR A 222 -24.82 -9.11 3.97
C TYR A 222 -23.96 -7.93 3.48
N GLU A 223 -24.59 -6.81 3.14
CA GLU A 223 -23.91 -5.58 2.73
C GLU A 223 -23.05 -5.00 3.87
N ASP A 224 -23.56 -5.05 5.11
CA ASP A 224 -22.80 -4.63 6.30
C ASP A 224 -21.56 -5.51 6.51
N ILE A 225 -21.70 -6.83 6.34
CA ILE A 225 -20.58 -7.76 6.46
C ILE A 225 -19.52 -7.48 5.39
N ASN A 226 -19.94 -7.28 4.14
CA ASN A 226 -19.02 -6.91 3.05
C ASN A 226 -18.28 -5.60 3.37
N LEU A 227 -18.99 -4.61 3.92
CA LEU A 227 -18.39 -3.35 4.32
C LEU A 227 -17.37 -3.53 5.47
N ILE A 228 -17.72 -4.29 6.50
CA ILE A 228 -16.81 -4.64 7.61
C ILE A 228 -15.54 -5.29 7.07
N MET A 229 -15.68 -6.30 6.22
CA MET A 229 -14.56 -7.05 5.66
C MET A 229 -13.66 -6.17 4.79
N LYS A 230 -14.25 -5.29 3.98
CA LYS A 230 -13.51 -4.30 3.20
C LYS A 230 -12.75 -3.30 4.08
N SER A 231 -13.39 -2.80 5.14
CA SER A 231 -12.75 -1.87 6.07
C SER A 231 -11.62 -2.53 6.86
N LEU A 232 -11.78 -3.81 7.22
CA LEU A 232 -10.71 -4.61 7.83
C LEU A 232 -9.50 -4.74 6.91
N LEU A 233 -9.69 -4.96 5.60
CA LEU A 233 -8.58 -4.98 4.63
C LEU A 233 -7.81 -3.66 4.57
N LEU A 234 -8.53 -2.55 4.61
CA LEU A 234 -7.94 -1.22 4.54
C LEU A 234 -7.22 -0.83 5.84
N ALA A 235 -7.56 -1.47 6.96
CA ALA A 235 -6.92 -1.24 8.25
C ALA A 235 -5.52 -1.87 8.35
N PHE A 236 -5.15 -2.77 7.43
CA PHE A 236 -3.81 -3.36 7.43
C PHE A 236 -2.74 -2.32 7.11
N PRO A 237 -1.53 -2.45 7.70
CA PRO A 237 -0.42 -1.57 7.42
C PRO A 237 0.06 -1.75 5.97
N VAL A 238 0.60 -0.69 5.38
CA VAL A 238 1.34 -0.75 4.12
C VAL A 238 2.67 -1.47 4.38
N THR A 239 2.97 -2.49 3.60
CA THR A 239 4.19 -3.29 3.72
C THR A 239 5.26 -2.86 2.70
N GLU A 240 4.82 -2.36 1.55
CA GLU A 240 5.69 -1.94 0.46
C GLU A 240 5.10 -0.72 -0.25
N ILE A 241 5.97 0.20 -0.67
CA ILE A 241 5.57 1.34 -1.48
C ILE A 241 6.36 1.32 -2.79
N GLY A 242 5.64 1.10 -3.88
CA GLY A 242 6.17 1.17 -5.23
C GLY A 242 6.15 2.62 -5.71
N ILE A 243 7.31 3.21 -5.95
CA ILE A 243 7.42 4.58 -6.46
C ILE A 243 7.77 4.53 -7.94
N SER A 244 6.89 5.06 -8.78
CA SER A 244 7.15 5.32 -10.19
C SER A 244 7.58 6.76 -10.38
N LEU A 245 8.67 6.95 -11.12
CA LEU A 245 9.19 8.26 -11.51
C LEU A 245 8.93 8.51 -13.00
N PRO A 246 9.03 9.75 -13.49
CA PRO A 246 9.01 10.04 -14.91
C PRO A 246 10.09 9.27 -15.66
N LYS A 247 9.81 8.80 -16.88
CA LYS A 247 10.71 7.94 -17.67
C LYS A 247 12.12 8.49 -17.86
N TRP A 248 12.27 9.82 -17.95
CA TRP A 248 13.59 10.43 -18.08
C TRP A 248 14.45 10.22 -16.82
N ALA A 249 13.83 10.07 -15.64
CA ALA A 249 14.55 9.80 -14.40
C ALA A 249 15.18 8.40 -14.43
N ASP A 250 14.68 7.46 -15.24
CA ASP A 250 15.30 6.13 -15.40
C ASP A 250 16.71 6.22 -16.00
N ALA A 251 17.01 7.28 -16.76
CA ALA A 251 18.36 7.52 -17.29
C ALA A 251 19.37 7.90 -16.20
N LEU A 252 18.92 8.29 -15.01
CA LEU A 252 19.78 8.66 -13.90
C LEU A 252 20.30 7.42 -13.16
N GLU A 253 21.54 7.49 -12.70
CA GLU A 253 22.12 6.46 -11.84
C GLU A 253 21.31 6.25 -10.55
N TYR A 254 21.37 5.04 -9.99
CA TYR A 254 20.64 4.69 -8.77
C TYR A 254 20.95 5.61 -7.57
N ASN A 255 22.19 6.11 -7.49
CA ASN A 255 22.65 6.98 -6.41
C ASN A 255 22.53 8.48 -6.73
N HIS A 256 21.87 8.85 -7.83
CA HIS A 256 21.69 10.25 -8.20
C HIS A 256 21.04 11.04 -7.05
N PRO A 257 21.51 12.27 -6.72
CA PRO A 257 21.03 13.05 -5.59
C PRO A 257 19.50 13.21 -5.55
N LEU A 258 18.86 13.48 -6.70
CA LEU A 258 17.40 13.55 -6.82
C LEU A 258 16.71 12.25 -6.39
N LYS A 259 17.14 11.09 -6.89
CA LYS A 259 16.53 9.78 -6.55
C LYS A 259 16.70 9.46 -5.07
N SER A 260 17.86 9.80 -4.50
CA SER A 260 18.13 9.61 -3.07
C SER A 260 17.27 10.54 -2.20
N ALA A 261 17.14 11.81 -2.58
CA ALA A 261 16.29 12.78 -1.89
C ALA A 261 14.81 12.37 -1.92
N LEU A 262 14.29 11.96 -3.08
CA LEU A 262 12.91 11.49 -3.20
C LEU A 262 12.65 10.23 -2.36
N ARG A 263 13.54 9.24 -2.38
CA ARG A 263 13.39 8.02 -1.56
C ARG A 263 13.39 8.32 -0.06
N ASN A 264 14.31 9.17 0.40
CA ASN A 264 14.38 9.57 1.80
C ASN A 264 13.11 10.30 2.21
N PHE A 265 12.66 11.25 1.39
CA PHE A 265 11.42 11.99 1.62
C PHE A 265 10.20 11.06 1.71
N VAL A 266 10.06 10.09 0.80
CA VAL A 266 8.96 9.11 0.87
C VAL A 266 9.05 8.30 2.16
N THR A 267 10.24 7.82 2.52
CA THR A 267 10.45 7.02 3.74
C THR A 267 10.07 7.83 4.99
N GLU A 268 10.48 9.09 5.07
CA GLU A 268 10.15 10.01 6.18
C GLU A 268 8.66 10.36 6.23
N THR A 269 8.01 10.53 5.07
CA THR A 269 6.60 10.94 4.98
C THR A 269 5.65 9.80 5.36
N VAL A 270 6.01 8.56 5.02
CA VAL A 270 5.17 7.37 5.25
C VAL A 270 5.21 6.95 6.71
N GLY A 271 6.39 7.00 7.35
CA GLY A 271 6.58 6.54 8.72
C GLY A 271 6.29 5.03 8.90
N ASP A 272 6.28 4.57 10.15
CA ASP A 272 6.15 3.14 10.48
C ASP A 272 4.69 2.62 10.54
N SER A 273 3.70 3.51 10.50
CA SER A 273 2.31 3.18 10.86
C SER A 273 1.27 3.52 9.79
N LEU A 274 1.67 3.61 8.51
CA LEU A 274 0.75 3.94 7.42
C LEU A 274 -0.23 2.77 7.17
N LYS A 275 -1.53 3.03 7.21
CA LYS A 275 -2.57 2.06 6.81
C LYS A 275 -2.95 2.27 5.35
N LEU A 276 -3.49 1.24 4.70
CA LEU A 276 -4.00 1.37 3.32
C LEU A 276 -5.16 2.38 3.22
N SER A 277 -5.93 2.58 4.30
CA SER A 277 -6.95 3.63 4.41
C SER A 277 -6.39 5.04 4.26
N ASP A 278 -5.11 5.24 4.59
CA ASP A 278 -4.49 6.56 4.69
C ASP A 278 -3.88 7.01 3.36
N ALA A 279 -3.97 6.19 2.31
CA ALA A 279 -3.34 6.43 1.02
C ALA A 279 -3.72 7.81 0.42
N SER A 280 -4.99 8.21 0.55
CA SER A 280 -5.45 9.52 0.07
C SER A 280 -4.82 10.68 0.85
N SER A 281 -4.75 10.59 2.18
CA SER A 281 -4.13 11.62 3.03
C SER A 281 -2.61 11.66 2.89
N LEU A 282 -1.99 10.53 2.55
CA LEU A 282 -0.57 10.46 2.23
C LEU A 282 -0.23 11.34 1.02
N ALA A 283 -1.04 11.27 -0.05
CA ALA A 283 -0.80 12.06 -1.26
C ALA A 283 -0.72 13.56 -0.97
N GLU A 284 -1.53 14.07 -0.04
CA GLU A 284 -1.49 15.48 0.37
C GLU A 284 -0.17 15.89 1.03
N SER A 285 0.47 14.97 1.76
CA SER A 285 1.74 15.25 2.44
C SER A 285 2.92 15.39 1.47
N PHE A 286 2.82 14.82 0.27
CA PHE A 286 3.88 14.86 -0.73
C PHE A 286 4.03 16.23 -1.41
N PHE A 287 2.98 17.05 -1.43
CA PHE A 287 3.04 18.43 -1.93
C PHE A 287 3.96 19.35 -1.11
N LYS A 288 4.46 18.89 0.04
CA LYS A 288 5.47 19.63 0.84
C LYS A 288 6.86 19.60 0.19
N ASN A 289 7.12 18.71 -0.76
CA ASN A 289 8.41 18.58 -1.42
C ASN A 289 8.47 19.45 -2.69
N GLU A 290 9.47 20.33 -2.78
CA GLU A 290 9.65 21.22 -3.94
C GLU A 290 9.94 20.50 -5.26
N HIS A 291 10.40 19.26 -5.21
CA HIS A 291 10.68 18.44 -6.38
C HIS A 291 9.46 17.64 -6.86
N ILE A 292 8.32 17.73 -6.17
CA ILE A 292 7.11 16.99 -6.49
C ILE A 292 6.00 17.98 -6.84
N THR A 293 5.48 17.88 -8.06
CA THR A 293 4.33 18.67 -8.50
C THR A 293 3.03 18.01 -8.11
N ASP A 294 2.93 16.68 -8.25
CA ASP A 294 1.72 15.93 -7.97
C ASP A 294 2.03 14.45 -7.70
N VAL A 295 1.10 13.74 -7.07
CA VAL A 295 1.19 12.32 -6.75
C VAL A 295 -0.10 11.61 -7.11
N LEU A 296 0.00 10.62 -7.98
CA LEU A 296 -1.13 9.79 -8.37
C LEU A 296 -1.00 8.41 -7.73
N ILE A 297 -2.03 7.98 -7.01
CA ILE A 297 -2.15 6.60 -6.55
C ILE A 297 -2.54 5.75 -7.76
N SER A 298 -1.60 4.96 -8.27
CA SER A 298 -1.81 4.16 -9.48
C SER A 298 -2.46 2.82 -9.19
N ASP A 299 -2.13 2.21 -8.05
CA ASP A 299 -2.70 0.94 -7.61
C ASP A 299 -2.59 0.76 -6.10
N ILE A 300 -3.57 0.09 -5.50
CA ILE A 300 -3.54 -0.32 -4.10
C ILE A 300 -3.74 -1.83 -4.05
N ASN A 301 -2.64 -2.56 -3.86
CA ASN A 301 -2.68 -4.01 -3.73
C ASN A 301 -2.94 -4.40 -2.27
N MET A 302 -4.22 -4.66 -1.97
CA MET A 302 -4.66 -5.02 -0.62
C MET A 302 -4.14 -6.39 -0.16
N VAL A 303 -3.79 -7.28 -1.09
CA VAL A 303 -3.29 -8.63 -0.79
C VAL A 303 -1.88 -8.59 -0.22
N ASN A 304 -0.99 -7.91 -0.95
CA ASN A 304 0.43 -7.87 -0.59
C ASN A 304 0.73 -6.69 0.33
N GLY A 305 -0.18 -5.72 0.47
CA GLY A 305 0.02 -4.47 1.19
C GLY A 305 0.85 -3.45 0.44
N THR A 306 0.91 -3.57 -0.89
CA THR A 306 1.70 -2.70 -1.75
C THR A 306 0.89 -1.49 -2.19
N LEU A 307 1.39 -0.30 -1.90
CA LEU A 307 0.84 0.96 -2.40
C LEU A 307 1.71 1.45 -3.57
N SER A 308 1.12 1.63 -4.76
CA SER A 308 1.84 2.15 -5.92
C SER A 308 1.53 3.63 -6.12
N LEU A 309 2.58 4.45 -6.11
CA LEU A 309 2.55 5.89 -6.28
C LEU A 309 3.29 6.28 -7.55
N ASN A 310 2.71 7.18 -8.33
CA ASN A 310 3.37 7.81 -9.47
C ASN A 310 3.66 9.26 -9.13
N LEU A 311 4.95 9.60 -9.03
CA LEU A 311 5.38 10.96 -8.71
C LEU A 311 5.54 11.77 -9.99
N ILE A 312 4.84 12.90 -10.04
CA ILE A 312 4.98 13.88 -11.11
C ILE A 312 5.97 14.92 -10.63
N LEU A 313 7.08 15.05 -11.36
CA LEU A 313 8.14 16.02 -11.07
C LEU A 313 7.99 17.24 -11.98
N PRO A 314 8.43 18.44 -11.55
CA PRO A 314 8.42 19.63 -12.39
C PRO A 314 9.22 19.46 -13.68
N ASP A 315 8.71 20.00 -14.80
CA ASP A 315 9.45 20.00 -16.08
C ASP A 315 10.78 20.75 -15.99
N SER A 316 10.88 21.76 -15.13
CA SER A 316 12.13 22.49 -14.89
C SER A 316 13.26 21.59 -14.37
N LEU A 317 12.92 20.55 -13.60
CA LEU A 317 13.89 19.57 -13.07
C LEU A 317 14.49 18.72 -14.19
N TYR A 318 13.70 18.36 -15.20
CA TYR A 318 14.18 17.62 -16.37
C TYR A 318 15.28 18.40 -17.11
N TYR A 319 15.03 19.67 -17.42
CA TYR A 319 16.02 20.51 -18.13
C TYR A 319 17.28 20.74 -17.31
N LYS A 320 17.12 21.04 -16.02
CA LYS A 320 18.25 21.23 -15.10
C LYS A 320 19.16 20.00 -15.06
N ILE A 321 18.58 18.80 -15.08
CA ILE A 321 19.33 17.55 -15.04
C ILE A 321 20.07 17.29 -16.34
N ILE A 322 19.48 17.62 -17.50
CA ILE A 322 20.22 17.52 -18.77
C ILE A 322 21.39 18.50 -18.76
N GLU A 323 21.19 19.73 -18.26
CA GLU A 323 22.26 20.71 -18.10
C GLU A 323 23.38 20.20 -17.18
N GLU A 324 23.05 19.61 -16.02
CA GLU A 324 24.02 18.99 -15.12
C GLU A 324 24.79 17.82 -15.76
N MET A 325 24.13 17.00 -16.58
CA MET A 325 24.75 15.83 -17.23
C MET A 325 25.60 16.19 -18.44
N THR A 326 25.22 17.22 -19.19
CA THR A 326 25.82 17.55 -20.49
C THR A 326 26.69 18.81 -20.47
N GLY A 327 26.48 19.69 -19.48
CA GLY A 327 27.11 21.01 -19.40
C GLY A 327 26.53 22.05 -20.36
N PHE A 328 25.46 21.74 -21.09
CA PHE A 328 24.77 22.69 -21.96
C PHE A 328 23.65 23.41 -21.21
N GLU A 329 23.61 24.74 -21.30
CA GLU A 329 22.48 25.52 -20.78
C GLU A 329 21.21 25.19 -21.58
N ILE A 330 20.18 24.65 -20.91
CA ILE A 330 18.92 24.26 -21.57
C ILE A 330 17.75 24.96 -20.88
N ASN A 331 17.22 25.97 -21.56
CA ASN A 331 16.10 26.78 -21.06
C ASN A 331 14.77 26.34 -21.72
N GLY A 332 14.37 25.09 -21.47
CA GLY A 332 13.10 24.53 -21.96
C GLY A 332 13.18 23.85 -23.33
N GLU A 333 12.00 23.50 -23.87
CA GLU A 333 11.85 22.65 -25.07
C GLU A 333 12.51 23.23 -26.32
N GLU A 334 12.32 24.52 -26.56
CA GLU A 334 12.87 25.20 -27.74
C GLU A 334 14.40 25.18 -27.75
N SER A 335 15.01 25.48 -26.60
CA SER A 335 16.46 25.45 -26.42
C SER A 335 17.02 24.04 -26.64
N LEU A 336 16.35 23.02 -26.08
CA LEU A 336 16.72 21.62 -26.28
C LEU A 336 16.65 21.20 -27.77
N MET A 337 15.58 21.58 -28.47
CA MET A 337 15.42 21.26 -29.90
C MET A 337 16.49 21.92 -30.76
N ASN A 338 16.82 23.18 -30.49
CA ASN A 338 17.88 23.89 -31.21
C ASN A 338 19.25 23.26 -30.94
N LEU A 339 19.55 22.91 -29.68
CA LEU A 339 20.78 22.22 -29.32
C LEU A 339 20.90 20.86 -30.01
N LEU A 340 19.82 20.06 -30.06
CA LEU A 340 19.83 18.78 -30.75
C LEU A 340 20.08 18.93 -32.25
N LYS A 341 19.54 19.97 -32.87
CA LYS A 341 19.80 20.29 -34.27
C LYS A 341 21.27 20.66 -34.50
N GLU A 342 21.82 21.52 -33.65
CA GLU A 342 23.24 21.91 -33.70
C GLU A 342 24.16 20.70 -33.49
N LEU A 343 23.89 19.87 -32.47
CA LEU A 343 24.63 18.64 -32.20
C LEU A 343 24.53 17.63 -33.35
N SER A 344 23.38 17.54 -34.03
CA SER A 344 23.23 16.69 -35.21
C SER A 344 24.08 17.18 -36.39
N GLU A 345 24.11 18.50 -36.64
CA GLU A 345 24.95 19.11 -37.67
C GLU A 345 26.45 18.91 -37.36
N ILE A 346 26.85 19.14 -36.11
CA ILE A 346 28.22 18.92 -35.63
C ILE A 346 28.59 17.44 -35.74
N LYS A 347 27.70 16.53 -35.34
CA LYS A 347 27.92 15.09 -35.42
C LYS A 347 28.15 14.65 -36.86
N CYS A 348 27.33 15.12 -37.81
CA CYS A 348 27.52 14.81 -39.23
C CYS A 348 28.90 15.26 -39.74
N ARG A 349 29.36 16.46 -39.34
CA ARG A 349 30.69 16.97 -39.69
C ARG A 349 31.81 16.21 -38.99
N TYR A 350 31.63 15.83 -37.73
CA TYR A 350 32.59 15.06 -36.94
C TYR A 350 32.74 13.64 -37.48
N ASP A 351 31.64 12.97 -37.82
CA ASP A 351 31.63 11.60 -38.33
C ASP A 351 32.44 11.48 -39.64
N LYS A 352 32.48 12.55 -40.47
CA LYS A 352 33.37 12.62 -41.65
C LYS A 352 34.85 12.52 -41.28
N VAL A 353 35.26 13.15 -40.18
CA VAL A 353 36.67 13.23 -39.78
C VAL A 353 37.07 12.21 -38.72
N ALA A 354 36.11 11.57 -38.05
CA ALA A 354 36.32 10.64 -36.93
C ALA A 354 37.28 9.48 -37.28
N SER A 355 37.05 8.84 -38.43
CA SER A 355 37.92 7.78 -38.97
C SER A 355 39.38 8.27 -39.11
N ALA A 356 39.57 9.45 -39.71
CA ALA A 356 40.91 10.00 -39.91
C ALA A 356 41.59 10.33 -38.58
N LEU A 357 40.86 10.81 -37.58
CA LEU A 357 41.38 11.07 -36.24
C LEU A 357 41.83 9.78 -35.53
N GLU A 358 41.06 8.69 -35.64
CA GLU A 358 41.48 7.38 -35.13
C GLU A 358 42.73 6.86 -35.83
N GLU A 359 42.83 7.04 -37.14
CA GLU A 359 44.03 6.66 -37.91
C GLU A 359 45.25 7.46 -37.47
N VAL A 360 45.10 8.76 -37.26
CA VAL A 360 46.17 9.62 -36.74
C VAL A 360 46.65 9.15 -35.37
N ASN A 361 45.72 8.85 -34.45
CA ASN A 361 46.08 8.38 -33.11
C ASN A 361 46.83 7.04 -33.14
N ARG A 362 46.51 6.16 -34.10
CA ARG A 362 47.14 4.83 -34.22
C ARG A 362 48.44 4.84 -35.03
N LYS A 363 48.49 5.56 -36.15
CA LYS A 363 49.54 5.49 -37.19
C LYS A 363 50.37 6.78 -37.31
N GLY A 364 49.95 7.87 -36.67
CA GLY A 364 50.53 9.21 -36.80
C GLY A 364 50.00 10.02 -38.00
N TYR A 365 49.16 9.41 -38.83
CA TYR A 365 48.63 10.00 -40.05
C TYR A 365 47.24 9.43 -40.37
N GLY A 366 46.33 10.28 -40.84
CA GLY A 366 44.99 9.88 -41.24
C GLY A 366 44.45 10.74 -42.36
N ILE A 367 43.59 10.13 -43.19
CA ILE A 367 43.02 10.76 -44.38
C ILE A 367 41.51 10.75 -44.26
N VAL A 368 40.91 11.92 -44.43
CA VAL A 368 39.45 12.06 -44.59
C VAL A 368 39.14 11.80 -46.05
N SER A 369 38.41 10.72 -46.31
CA SER A 369 37.95 10.42 -47.66
C SER A 369 36.77 11.33 -48.02
N PRO A 370 36.76 11.95 -49.20
CA PRO A 370 35.64 12.77 -49.64
C PRO A 370 34.37 11.93 -49.77
N SER A 371 33.25 12.54 -49.40
CA SER A 371 31.92 11.95 -49.56
C SER A 371 31.43 12.04 -51.01
N ILE A 372 30.43 11.23 -51.38
CA ILE A 372 29.88 11.22 -52.74
C ILE A 372 29.32 12.59 -53.13
N ASP A 373 28.75 13.32 -52.17
CA ASP A 373 28.21 14.66 -52.35
C ASP A 373 29.29 15.73 -52.60
N GLU A 374 30.56 15.40 -52.34
CA GLU A 374 31.73 16.26 -52.55
C GLU A 374 32.47 15.92 -53.87
N LEU A 375 32.00 14.92 -54.63
CA LEU A 375 32.54 14.57 -55.94
C LEU A 375 32.05 15.54 -57.02
N ALA A 376 32.98 16.32 -57.57
CA ALA A 376 32.74 17.08 -58.79
C ALA A 376 33.01 16.18 -60.00
N LEU A 377 31.96 15.87 -60.76
CA LEU A 377 32.07 15.16 -62.03
C LEU A 377 32.65 16.11 -63.10
N GLU A 378 33.79 15.72 -63.66
CA GLU A 378 34.38 16.42 -64.81
C GLU A 378 33.65 16.03 -66.09
N GLU A 379 33.82 16.84 -67.14
CA GLU A 379 33.19 16.57 -68.43
C GLU A 379 33.58 15.18 -68.97
N PRO A 380 32.59 14.38 -69.42
CA PRO A 380 32.85 13.03 -69.92
C PRO A 380 33.66 13.07 -71.21
N GLU A 381 34.80 12.37 -71.22
CA GLU A 381 35.63 12.22 -72.42
C GLU A 381 35.29 10.92 -73.15
N ILE A 382 34.99 10.99 -74.45
CA ILE A 382 34.79 9.81 -75.28
C ILE A 382 36.15 9.21 -75.64
N VAL A 383 36.37 7.98 -75.23
CA VAL A 383 37.61 7.24 -75.52
C VAL A 383 37.29 6.11 -76.49
N LYS A 384 38.01 6.07 -77.62
CA LYS A 384 37.84 5.05 -78.64
C LYS A 384 38.97 4.03 -78.55
N GLN A 385 38.63 2.76 -78.27
CA GLN A 385 39.56 1.63 -78.38
C GLN A 385 39.05 0.66 -79.45
N GLY A 386 39.70 0.66 -80.61
CA GLY A 386 39.32 -0.17 -81.76
C GLY A 386 37.92 0.15 -82.29
N SER A 387 37.05 -0.86 -82.31
CA SER A 387 35.64 -0.75 -82.76
C SER A 387 34.64 -0.37 -81.66
N ARG A 388 35.11 -0.17 -80.41
CA ARG A 388 34.25 0.18 -79.27
C ARG A 388 34.49 1.63 -78.81
N PHE A 389 33.41 2.32 -78.52
CA PHE A 389 33.41 3.64 -77.87
C PHE A 389 33.10 3.46 -76.40
N GLY A 390 33.95 4.02 -75.52
CA GLY A 390 33.72 4.10 -74.09
C GLY A 390 33.62 5.56 -73.65
N VAL A 391 32.93 5.80 -72.55
CA VAL A 391 32.89 7.11 -71.89
C VAL A 391 33.78 7.04 -70.66
N ARG A 392 34.79 7.90 -70.59
CA ARG A 392 35.64 8.07 -69.41
C ARG A 392 35.07 9.20 -68.57
N LEU A 393 34.55 8.83 -67.40
CA LEU A 393 34.13 9.75 -66.38
C LEU A 393 35.30 9.96 -65.42
N LYS A 394 35.67 11.21 -65.17
CA LYS A 394 36.59 11.59 -64.09
C LYS A 394 35.78 12.33 -63.04
N ALA A 395 36.08 12.04 -61.78
CA ALA A 395 35.53 12.76 -60.64
C ALA A 395 36.70 13.25 -59.80
N SER A 396 36.66 14.49 -59.35
CA SER A 396 37.63 15.08 -58.43
C SER A 396 36.92 15.47 -57.13
N ALA A 397 37.60 15.28 -56.01
CA ALA A 397 37.11 15.74 -54.71
C ALA A 397 38.29 16.10 -53.79
N PRO A 398 38.10 17.09 -52.90
CA PRO A 398 39.13 17.50 -51.95
C PRO A 398 39.34 16.42 -50.87
N SER A 399 40.60 16.08 -50.58
CA SER A 399 40.97 15.23 -49.44
C SER A 399 41.56 16.05 -48.31
N ILE A 400 41.18 15.75 -47.06
CA ILE A 400 41.77 16.37 -45.88
C ILE A 400 42.76 15.39 -45.26
N HIS A 401 43.97 15.86 -45.01
CA HIS A 401 45.03 15.07 -44.38
C HIS A 401 45.29 15.60 -42.98
N ILE A 402 45.22 14.73 -41.98
CA ILE A 402 45.49 15.05 -40.59
C ILE A 402 46.79 14.35 -40.19
N MET A 403 47.72 15.09 -39.59
CA MET A 403 49.03 14.57 -39.15
C MET A 403 49.24 14.88 -37.67
N CYS A 404 49.68 13.89 -36.89
CA CYS A 404 50.11 14.13 -35.50
C CYS A 404 51.63 14.31 -35.46
N ASN A 405 52.06 15.55 -35.26
CA ASN A 405 53.47 15.84 -34.97
C ASN A 405 53.70 15.63 -33.47
N LYS A 406 54.29 14.49 -33.09
CA LYS A 406 54.75 14.29 -31.71
C LYS A 406 55.82 15.35 -31.39
N PRO A 407 55.73 16.07 -30.27
CA PRO A 407 56.79 16.99 -29.87
C PRO A 407 58.09 16.21 -29.64
N LYS A 408 59.22 16.79 -30.04
CA LYS A 408 60.53 16.41 -29.50
C LYS A 408 60.44 16.57 -27.98
N SER A 409 60.90 15.55 -27.25
CA SER A 409 61.01 15.53 -25.79
C SER A 409 61.29 16.92 -25.21
N LEU A 410 60.34 17.45 -24.44
CA LEU A 410 60.65 18.45 -23.42
C LEU A 410 61.42 17.68 -22.34
N GLU A 411 62.75 17.64 -22.47
CA GLU A 411 63.61 17.33 -21.33
C GLU A 411 63.36 18.42 -20.29
N ALA A 412 62.63 18.08 -19.24
CA ALA A 412 62.58 18.89 -18.03
C ALA A 412 63.98 18.90 -17.41
N ALA A 413 64.56 20.09 -17.27
CA ALA A 413 65.80 20.32 -16.55
C ALA A 413 65.57 20.33 -15.03
#